data_AF-A0A957SBC4-F1
#
_entry.id   AF-A0A957SBC4-F1
#
_cell.length_a   1.000
_cell.length_b   1.000
_cell.length_c   1.000
_cell.angle_alpha   90.00
_cell.angle_beta   90.00
_cell.angle_gamma   90.00
#
_symmetry.space_group_name_H-M   'P 1'
#
loop_
_entity.id
_entity.type
_entity.pdbx_description
1 polymer ?
#
loop_
_entity_poly.entity_id
_entity_poly.type
_entity_poly.pdbx_seq_one_letter_code
_entity_poly.pdbx_strand_id
1 'polypeptide(L)' 'MTNASPYSFGLDKTPANYVPLSPLTFLERAAYVYPEALSVVHGEQRYTWAQTYARCRQLASALS' A
#
# COMPACT_ATOMS: atom_id res chain seq x y z
N MET A 1 6.46 39.32 15.68
CA MET A 1 6.86 37.99 16.19
C MET A 1 5.96 36.98 15.51
N THR A 2 6.50 36.15 14.62
CA THR A 2 5.73 35.18 13.84
C THR A 2 5.31 34.03 14.74
N ASN A 3 4.00 33.85 14.93
CA ASN A 3 3.42 32.67 15.60
C ASN A 3 3.66 31.45 14.70
N ALA A 4 4.78 30.75 14.91
CA ALA A 4 5.04 29.49 14.24
C ALA A 4 4.18 28.40 14.90
N SER A 5 3.43 27.65 14.10
CA SER A 5 2.59 26.56 14.56
C SER A 5 3.44 25.48 15.25
N PRO A 6 3.01 24.90 16.38
CA PRO A 6 3.72 23.79 17.03
C PRO A 6 3.81 22.54 16.15
N TYR A 7 3.02 22.47 15.08
CA TYR A 7 3.06 21.41 14.06
C TYR A 7 4.07 21.68 12.94
N SER A 8 4.90 22.72 13.04
CA SER A 8 5.85 23.08 11.98
C SER A 8 7.30 22.69 12.29
N PHE A 9 7.57 22.05 13.43
CA PHE A 9 8.93 21.66 13.85
C PHE A 9 9.00 20.16 14.17
N GLY A 10 10.11 19.51 13.78
CA GLY A 10 10.40 18.11 14.13
C GLY A 10 9.51 17.06 13.43
N LEU A 11 8.74 17.46 12.40
CA LEU A 11 7.88 16.57 11.61
C LEU A 11 8.48 16.22 10.24
N ASP A 12 9.79 16.38 10.08
CA ASP A 12 10.48 15.96 8.87
C ASP A 12 10.27 14.46 8.63
N LYS A 13 10.34 14.07 7.35
CA LYS A 13 10.27 12.67 6.95
C LYS A 13 11.50 11.95 7.49
N THR A 14 11.26 10.95 8.33
CA THR A 14 12.26 10.04 8.89
C THR A 14 11.89 8.61 8.49
N PRO A 15 12.83 7.65 8.58
CA PRO A 15 12.51 6.25 8.33
C PRO A 15 11.38 5.70 9.22
N ALA A 16 11.13 6.29 10.39
CA ALA A 16 10.07 5.87 11.31
C ALA A 16 8.67 6.35 10.89
N ASN A 17 8.57 7.50 10.19
CA ASN A 17 7.27 8.10 9.83
C ASN A 17 7.03 8.17 8.30
N TYR A 18 8.02 7.82 7.49
CA TYR A 18 7.95 7.91 6.04
C TYR A 18 8.57 6.70 5.34
N VAL A 19 7.75 6.09 4.50
CA VAL A 19 8.18 5.15 3.46
C VAL A 19 7.51 5.60 2.16
N PRO A 20 8.23 5.73 1.04
CA PRO A 20 7.61 6.07 -0.23
C PRO A 20 6.54 5.04 -0.59
N LEU A 21 5.33 5.53 -0.88
CA LEU A 21 4.26 4.69 -1.38
C LEU A 21 4.58 4.29 -2.82
N SER A 22 4.98 3.05 -3.03
CA SER A 22 5.12 2.45 -4.35
C SER A 22 3.92 1.54 -4.61
N PRO A 23 3.61 1.22 -5.88
CA PRO A 23 2.58 0.23 -6.19
C PRO A 23 2.82 -1.11 -5.48
N LEU A 24 4.08 -1.51 -5.28
CA LEU A 24 4.43 -2.75 -4.59
C LEU A 24 4.14 -2.68 -3.09
N THR A 25 4.57 -1.62 -2.41
CA THR A 25 4.33 -1.46 -0.96
C THR A 25 2.86 -1.21 -0.67
N PHE A 26 2.14 -0.55 -1.57
CA PHE A 26 0.69 -0.43 -1.50
C PHE A 26 -0.01 -1.79 -1.61
N LEU A 27 0.34 -2.60 -2.62
CA LEU A 27 -0.29 -3.89 -2.87
C LEU A 27 -0.09 -4.85 -1.68
N GLU A 28 1.14 -4.92 -1.15
CA GLU A 28 1.45 -5.74 0.03
C GLU A 28 0.64 -5.27 1.26
N ARG A 29 0.61 -3.96 1.53
CA ARG A 29 -0.12 -3.40 2.68
C ARG A 29 -1.63 -3.61 2.56
N ALA A 30 -2.19 -3.46 1.37
CA ALA A 30 -3.62 -3.67 1.13
C ALA A 30 -4.02 -5.14 1.37
N ALA A 31 -3.21 -6.09 0.91
CA ALA A 31 -3.42 -7.52 1.15
C ALA A 31 -3.26 -7.91 2.64
N TYR A 32 -2.37 -7.23 3.37
CA TYR A 32 -2.18 -7.47 4.79
C TYR A 32 -3.30 -6.89 5.66
N VAL A 33 -3.70 -5.64 5.42
CA VAL A 33 -4.68 -4.94 6.27
C VAL A 33 -6.12 -5.30 5.90
N TYR A 34 -6.41 -5.52 4.62
CA TYR A 34 -7.76 -5.77 4.11
C TYR A 34 -7.85 -7.04 3.26
N PRO A 35 -7.41 -8.21 3.78
CA PRO A 35 -7.23 -9.43 2.97
C PRO A 35 -8.49 -9.87 2.24
N GLU A 36 -9.66 -9.72 2.87
CA GLU A 36 -10.97 -10.16 2.34
C GLU A 36 -11.75 -9.05 1.61
N ALA A 37 -11.25 -7.81 1.62
CA ALA A 37 -11.93 -6.74 0.90
C ALA A 37 -11.71 -6.89 -0.61
N LEU A 38 -12.74 -6.54 -1.39
CA LEU A 38 -12.67 -6.57 -2.85
C LEU A 38 -11.61 -5.58 -3.36
N SER A 39 -10.69 -6.10 -4.18
CA SER A 39 -9.64 -5.33 -4.85
C SER A 39 -9.97 -5.06 -6.31
N VAL A 40 -10.63 -6.01 -6.98
CA VAL A 40 -10.99 -5.95 -8.39
C VAL A 40 -12.40 -6.50 -8.58
N VAL A 41 -13.21 -5.78 -9.35
CA VAL A 41 -14.52 -6.22 -9.82
C VAL A 41 -14.56 -6.06 -11.33
N HIS A 42 -14.69 -7.17 -12.06
CA HIS A 42 -14.75 -7.19 -13.51
C HIS A 42 -15.82 -8.19 -13.96
N GLY A 43 -17.01 -7.68 -14.32
CA GLY A 43 -18.18 -8.53 -14.56
C GLY A 43 -18.51 -9.37 -13.33
N GLU A 44 -18.63 -10.69 -13.50
CA GLU A 44 -18.84 -11.62 -12.38
C GLU A 44 -17.57 -11.92 -11.58
N GLN A 45 -16.39 -11.65 -12.17
CA GLN A 45 -15.11 -11.92 -11.52
C GLN A 45 -14.86 -10.89 -10.43
N ARG A 46 -14.51 -11.42 -9.25
CA ARG A 46 -14.19 -10.66 -8.06
C ARG A 46 -12.92 -11.22 -7.46
N TYR A 47 -12.01 -10.35 -7.09
CA TYR A 47 -10.81 -10.72 -6.35
C TYR A 47 -10.75 -9.95 -5.04
N THR A 48 -10.26 -10.62 -4.00
CA THR A 48 -9.87 -9.96 -2.75
C THR A 48 -8.44 -9.44 -2.84
N TRP A 49 -8.05 -8.52 -1.95
CA TRP A 49 -6.66 -8.05 -1.92
C TRP A 49 -5.65 -9.18 -1.68
N ALA A 50 -5.98 -10.17 -0.84
CA ALA A 50 -5.13 -11.34 -0.65
C ALA A 50 -4.91 -12.13 -1.96
N GLN A 51 -5.97 -12.33 -2.75
CA GLN A 51 -5.90 -13.02 -4.03
C GLN A 51 -5.09 -12.22 -5.06
N THR A 52 -5.28 -10.91 -5.15
CA THR A 52 -4.51 -10.05 -6.07
C THR A 52 -3.02 -10.11 -5.76
N TYR A 53 -2.62 -9.99 -4.50
CA TYR A 53 -1.21 -10.07 -4.11
C TYR A 53 -0.58 -11.42 -4.47
N ALA A 54 -1.27 -12.53 -4.17
CA ALA A 54 -0.79 -13.87 -4.49
C ALA A 54 -0.59 -14.05 -6.01
N ARG A 55 -1.54 -13.60 -6.84
CA ARG A 55 -1.46 -13.69 -8.31
C ARG A 55 -0.34 -12.83 -8.89
N CYS A 56 -0.19 -11.59 -8.41
CA CYS A 56 0.90 -10.72 -8.84
C CYS A 56 2.27 -11.32 -8.52
N ARG A 57 2.42 -11.92 -7.33
CA ARG A 57 3.65 -12.63 -6.95
C ARG A 57 3.95 -13.85 -7.81
N GLN A 58 2.95 -14.67 -8.10
CA GLN A 58 3.10 -15.83 -8.99
C GLN A 58 3.55 -15.40 -10.38
N LEU A 59 2.94 -14.35 -10.94
CA LEU A 59 3.35 -13.78 -12.23
C LEU A 59 4.78 -13.25 -12.19
N ALA A 60 5.12 -12.45 -11.18
CA ALA A 60 6.47 -11.90 -11.03
C ALA A 60 7.54 -13.00 -10.94
N SER A 61 7.26 -14.07 -10.21
CA SER A 61 8.15 -15.24 -10.10
C SER A 61 8.34 -15.97 -11.44
N ALA A 62 7.37 -15.92 -12.35
CA ALA A 62 7.46 -16.54 -13.66
C ALA A 62 8.19 -15.67 -14.70
N LEU A 63 8.36 -14.38 -14.41
CA LEU A 63 9.04 -13.41 -15.27
C LEU A 63 10.53 -13.20 -14.92
N SER A 64 11.00 -13.80 -13.83
CA SER A 64 12.40 -13.76 -13.38
C SER A 64 13.17 -14.96 -13.91
#